data_AF-A0A9N9P195-F1
#
_entry.id   AF-A0A9N9P195-F1
#
_cell.length_a   1.000
_cell.length_b   1.000
_cell.length_c   1.000
_cell.angle_alpha   90.00
_cell.angle_beta   90.00
_cell.angle_gamma   90.00
#
_symmetry.space_group_name_H-M   'P 1'
#
loop_
_entity.id
_entity.type
_entity.pdbx_description
1 polymer ?
#
loop_
_entity_poly.entity_id
_entity_poly.type
_entity_poly.pdbx_seq_one_letter_code
_entity_poly.pdbx_strand_id
1 'polypeptide(L)'
;MRPLYYANFEFAYRWSKKYEYNTAVLRLWKQSQSSEAVIRGAIKNHMKFHPFLIKKYLSTHKHSSLEETNKFIYMLPTGLFDPLWLKKDNAQPLSILSPNLDEFADIFDPKITPGEIPILDSTTFDSSPLDIRNIDNFFRGIFAYHWHNQWNATIHPTSWFGVIQTAYDEFLDGKRRNLYNEYILPS
;
A
#
# COMPACT_ATOMS: atom_id res chain seq x y z
N MET A 1 4.39 -16.74 0.04
CA MET A 1 3.00 -16.86 0.53
C MET A 1 2.34 -15.53 0.26
N ARG A 2 1.32 -15.47 -0.62
CA ARG A 2 0.59 -14.23 -0.95
C ARG A 2 -0.61 -14.04 -0.01
N PRO A 3 -0.46 -13.46 1.19
CA PRO A 3 -1.50 -13.52 2.22
C PRO A 3 -2.84 -12.95 1.75
N LEU A 4 -2.82 -11.83 1.02
CA LEU A 4 -4.05 -11.20 0.53
C LEU A 4 -4.52 -11.71 -0.84
N TYR A 5 -3.63 -12.27 -1.66
CA TYR A 5 -4.04 -12.83 -2.96
C TYR A 5 -4.87 -14.10 -2.77
N TYR A 6 -4.47 -14.97 -1.83
CA TYR A 6 -5.19 -16.20 -1.47
C TYR A 6 -6.17 -16.02 -0.31
N ALA A 7 -6.42 -14.78 0.14
CA ALA A 7 -7.35 -14.53 1.22
C ALA A 7 -8.73 -15.15 0.91
N ASN A 8 -9.33 -15.79 1.90
CA ASN A 8 -10.67 -16.36 1.81
C ASN A 8 -11.77 -15.32 2.15
N PHE A 9 -11.51 -14.03 1.90
CA PHE A 9 -12.46 -12.94 2.11
C PHE A 9 -12.25 -11.80 1.11
N GLU A 10 -13.32 -11.08 0.77
CA GLU A 10 -13.25 -9.86 -0.04
C GLU A 10 -12.82 -8.68 0.81
N PHE A 11 -12.02 -7.76 0.26
CA PHE A 11 -11.53 -6.63 1.04
C PHE A 11 -11.37 -5.36 0.22
N ALA A 12 -11.38 -4.24 0.94
CA ALA A 12 -10.99 -2.92 0.46
C ALA A 12 -9.85 -2.38 1.33
N TYR A 13 -8.93 -1.67 0.70
CA TYR A 13 -7.90 -0.89 1.39
C TYR A 13 -8.50 0.42 1.93
N ARG A 14 -8.24 0.76 3.20
CA ARG A 14 -8.69 2.03 3.80
C ARG A 14 -7.77 3.19 3.43
N TRP A 15 -8.32 4.21 2.77
CA TRP A 15 -7.61 5.46 2.48
C TRP A 15 -7.32 6.28 3.74
N SER A 16 -6.09 6.19 4.24
CA SER A 16 -5.64 6.87 5.46
C SER A 16 -6.60 6.62 6.65
N LYS A 17 -6.87 7.63 7.48
CA LYS A 17 -7.77 7.58 8.64
C LYS A 17 -9.26 7.66 8.29
N LYS A 18 -9.64 7.58 7.00
CA LYS A 18 -11.06 7.65 6.62
C LYS A 18 -11.79 6.38 7.02
N TYR A 19 -12.94 6.54 7.67
CA TYR A 19 -13.80 5.42 8.03
C TYR A 19 -14.64 4.92 6.86
N GLU A 20 -14.68 5.64 5.74
CA GLU A 20 -15.52 5.29 4.59
C GLU A 20 -14.74 4.47 3.54
N TYR A 21 -15.46 3.78 2.66
CA TYR A 21 -14.91 3.08 1.49
C TYR A 21 -14.40 4.09 0.48
N ASN A 22 -13.26 4.70 0.79
CA ASN A 22 -12.41 5.34 -0.18
C ASN A 22 -11.20 4.42 -0.31
N THR A 23 -11.01 3.81 -1.47
CA THR A 23 -10.05 2.72 -1.62
C THR A 23 -9.32 2.81 -2.96
N ALA A 24 -8.00 2.65 -2.90
CA ALA A 24 -7.18 2.43 -4.08
C ALA A 24 -7.15 0.94 -4.50
N VAL A 25 -7.48 0.01 -3.61
CA VAL A 25 -7.42 -1.44 -3.85
C VAL A 25 -8.72 -2.09 -3.39
N LEU A 26 -9.45 -2.66 -4.35
CA LEU A 26 -10.66 -3.43 -4.11
C LEU A 26 -10.47 -4.86 -4.64
N ARG A 27 -10.58 -5.85 -3.76
CA ARG A 27 -10.57 -7.27 -4.12
C ARG A 27 -11.96 -7.85 -3.98
N LEU A 28 -12.48 -8.34 -5.10
CA LEU A 28 -13.75 -9.04 -5.20
C LEU A 28 -13.53 -10.43 -5.77
N TRP A 29 -14.39 -11.36 -5.41
CA TRP A 29 -14.42 -12.68 -6.00
C TRP A 29 -15.31 -12.74 -7.22
N LYS A 30 -14.96 -13.65 -8.12
CA LYS A 30 -15.84 -13.99 -9.23
C LYS A 30 -17.15 -14.54 -8.66
N GLN A 31 -18.28 -14.03 -9.17
CA GLN A 31 -19.63 -14.51 -8.84
C GLN A 31 -20.03 -14.36 -7.35
N SER A 32 -19.36 -13.51 -6.57
CA SER A 32 -19.85 -13.17 -5.23
C SER A 32 -21.02 -12.20 -5.28
N GLN A 33 -21.84 -12.19 -4.22
CA GLN A 33 -22.90 -11.20 -4.05
C GLN A 33 -22.36 -9.76 -4.08
N SER A 34 -21.21 -9.51 -3.45
CA SER A 34 -20.58 -8.19 -3.45
C SER A 34 -20.12 -7.79 -4.84
N SER A 35 -19.54 -8.71 -5.62
CA SER A 35 -19.10 -8.44 -6.99
C SER A 35 -20.28 -8.05 -7.90
N GLU A 36 -21.39 -8.80 -7.81
CA GLU A 36 -22.59 -8.51 -8.57
C GLU A 36 -23.21 -7.16 -8.16
N ALA A 37 -23.31 -6.89 -6.86
CA ALA A 37 -23.84 -5.64 -6.34
C ALA A 37 -23.03 -4.42 -6.82
N VAL A 38 -21.69 -4.49 -6.75
CA VAL A 38 -20.80 -3.42 -7.20
C VAL A 38 -20.93 -3.18 -8.70
N ILE A 39 -20.92 -4.24 -9.51
CA ILE A 39 -21.01 -4.13 -10.98
C ILE A 39 -22.39 -3.59 -11.39
N ARG A 40 -23.49 -4.15 -10.88
CA ARG A 40 -24.85 -3.68 -11.19
C ARG A 40 -25.08 -2.26 -10.72
N GLY A 41 -24.60 -1.92 -9.52
CA GLY A 41 -24.68 -0.57 -8.97
C GLY A 41 -23.93 0.44 -9.83
N ALA A 42 -22.74 0.08 -10.31
CA ALA A 42 -21.98 0.91 -11.23
C ALA A 42 -22.69 1.06 -12.59
N ILE A 43 -23.20 -0.02 -13.19
CA ILE A 43 -23.98 0.05 -14.45
C ILE A 43 -25.18 1.00 -14.30
N LYS A 44 -25.95 0.86 -13.21
CA LYS A 44 -27.09 1.75 -12.91
C LYS A 44 -26.66 3.21 -12.71
N ASN A 45 -25.42 3.43 -12.29
CA ASN A 45 -24.84 4.74 -12.06
C ASN A 45 -23.81 5.12 -13.14
N HIS A 46 -24.08 4.77 -14.40
CA HIS A 46 -23.29 5.15 -15.58
C HIS A 46 -21.81 4.75 -15.50
N MET A 47 -21.55 3.52 -15.05
CA MET A 47 -20.21 2.94 -14.88
C MET A 47 -19.31 3.72 -13.90
N LYS A 48 -19.88 4.45 -12.95
CA LYS A 48 -19.11 5.21 -11.96
C LYS A 48 -18.58 4.30 -10.86
N PHE A 49 -17.30 3.92 -10.96
CA PHE A 49 -16.57 3.11 -9.97
C PHE A 49 -15.80 3.94 -8.94
N HIS A 50 -16.16 5.21 -8.75
CA HIS A 50 -15.52 6.02 -7.73
C HIS A 50 -15.67 5.34 -6.35
N PRO A 51 -14.60 5.14 -5.56
CA PRO A 51 -14.66 4.41 -4.30
C PRO A 51 -15.78 4.84 -3.34
N PHE A 52 -15.97 6.16 -3.11
CA PHE A 52 -17.09 6.69 -2.31
C PHE A 52 -18.49 6.22 -2.74
N LEU A 53 -18.67 5.80 -3.99
CA LEU A 53 -19.94 5.29 -4.51
C LEU A 53 -20.07 3.78 -4.37
N ILE A 54 -18.96 3.04 -4.32
CA ILE A 54 -18.97 1.59 -4.12
C ILE A 54 -19.68 1.23 -2.83
N LYS A 55 -19.49 2.02 -1.75
CA LYS A 55 -20.27 1.90 -0.51
C LYS A 55 -21.78 1.88 -0.78
N LYS A 56 -22.26 2.78 -1.63
CA LYS A 56 -23.70 2.92 -1.92
C LYS A 56 -24.27 1.71 -2.68
N TYR A 57 -23.43 0.98 -3.41
CA TYR A 57 -23.86 -0.20 -4.15
C TYR A 57 -23.94 -1.45 -3.26
N LEU A 58 -23.11 -1.50 -2.22
CA LEU A 58 -23.08 -2.57 -1.21
C LEU A 58 -24.06 -2.34 -0.07
N SER A 59 -24.62 -1.14 0.02
CA SER A 59 -25.52 -0.70 1.06
C SER A 59 -26.97 -0.78 0.58
N THR A 60 -27.83 -1.45 1.35
CA THR A 60 -29.26 -1.54 1.07
C THR A 60 -30.04 -0.30 1.53
N HIS A 61 -29.42 0.59 2.31
CA HIS A 61 -30.07 1.75 2.94
C HIS A 61 -29.34 3.05 2.62
N LYS A 62 -30.07 4.16 2.43
CA LYS A 62 -29.49 5.50 2.21
C LYS A 62 -28.47 5.92 3.30
N HIS A 63 -28.51 5.30 4.48
CA HIS A 63 -27.68 5.59 5.65
C HIS A 63 -26.97 4.36 6.21
N SER A 64 -26.54 3.40 5.39
CA SER A 64 -25.83 2.22 5.95
C SER A 64 -24.60 2.61 6.76
N SER A 65 -24.52 2.00 7.94
CA SER A 65 -23.38 2.13 8.83
C SER A 65 -22.15 1.43 8.22
N LEU A 66 -20.98 1.77 8.75
CA LEU A 66 -19.74 1.09 8.38
C LEU A 66 -19.85 -0.43 8.65
N GLU A 67 -20.45 -0.78 9.78
CA GLU A 67 -20.65 -2.16 10.21
C GLU A 67 -21.50 -2.96 9.21
N GLU A 68 -22.57 -2.37 8.67
CA GLU A 68 -23.40 -3.03 7.65
C GLU A 68 -22.64 -3.31 6.36
N THR A 69 -21.84 -2.35 5.90
CA THR A 69 -21.09 -2.49 4.64
C THR A 69 -19.91 -3.47 4.81
N ASN A 70 -19.27 -3.47 5.99
CA ASN A 70 -18.17 -4.38 6.33
C ASN A 70 -18.57 -5.86 6.36
N LYS A 71 -19.87 -6.18 6.40
CA LYS A 71 -20.35 -7.58 6.28
C LYS A 71 -20.06 -8.20 4.93
N PHE A 72 -19.93 -7.38 3.88
CA PHE A 72 -19.70 -7.83 2.51
C PHE A 72 -18.23 -7.75 2.12
N ILE A 73 -17.53 -6.69 2.57
CA ILE A 73 -16.14 -6.42 2.20
C ILE A 73 -15.38 -5.96 3.44
N TYR A 74 -14.32 -6.66 3.80
CA TYR A 74 -13.50 -6.25 4.95
C TYR A 74 -12.69 -4.99 4.61
N MET A 75 -12.75 -4.00 5.49
CA MET A 75 -11.93 -2.80 5.38
C MET A 75 -10.58 -3.03 6.06
N LEU A 76 -9.54 -3.29 5.27
CA LEU A 76 -8.20 -3.51 5.80
C LEU A 76 -7.51 -2.18 6.18
N PRO A 77 -6.76 -2.15 7.30
CA PRO A 77 -6.20 -0.92 7.83
C PRO A 77 -5.08 -0.38 6.93
N THR A 78 -4.92 0.94 6.95
CA THR A 78 -3.93 1.63 6.11
C THR A 78 -2.51 1.14 6.33
N GLY A 79 -2.12 0.83 7.57
CA GLY A 79 -0.77 0.36 7.89
C GLY A 79 -0.37 -0.96 7.24
N LEU A 80 -1.33 -1.78 6.77
CA LEU A 80 -1.05 -2.98 5.98
C LEU A 80 -0.65 -2.67 4.53
N PHE A 81 -0.75 -1.41 4.11
CA PHE A 81 -0.44 -0.97 2.75
C PHE A 81 0.53 0.21 2.81
N ASP A 82 0.07 1.32 3.40
CA ASP A 82 0.75 2.60 3.40
C ASP A 82 0.91 3.16 4.81
N PRO A 83 1.89 2.65 5.58
CA PRO A 83 2.10 3.09 6.96
C PRO A 83 2.53 4.55 7.03
N LEU A 84 3.31 5.06 6.06
CA LEU A 84 3.74 6.45 6.04
C LEU A 84 2.56 7.42 5.95
N TRP A 85 1.50 7.06 5.24
CA TRP A 85 0.31 7.89 5.11
C TRP A 85 -0.31 8.25 6.47
N LEU A 86 -0.36 7.31 7.42
CA LEU A 86 -0.92 7.57 8.75
C LEU A 86 -0.09 8.58 9.53
N LYS A 87 1.23 8.56 9.38
CA LYS A 87 2.13 9.54 9.97
C LYS A 87 1.94 10.91 9.29
N LYS A 88 1.92 10.94 7.95
CA LYS A 88 1.78 12.17 7.16
C LYS A 88 0.44 12.90 7.35
N ASP A 89 -0.65 12.17 7.52
CA ASP A 89 -1.98 12.72 7.83
C ASP A 89 -2.17 13.07 9.33
N ASN A 90 -1.08 13.06 10.10
CA ASN A 90 -1.05 13.30 11.54
C ASN A 90 -2.02 12.40 12.32
N ALA A 91 -2.30 11.20 11.80
CA ALA A 91 -3.15 10.20 12.44
C ALA A 91 -2.34 9.37 13.47
N GLN A 92 -1.07 9.15 13.17
CA GLN A 92 -0.09 8.48 14.04
C GLN A 92 1.28 9.18 13.95
N PRO A 93 1.40 10.44 14.38
CA PRO A 93 2.62 11.23 14.18
C PRO A 93 3.83 10.70 14.96
N LEU A 94 3.60 9.98 16.05
CA LEU A 94 4.65 9.42 16.90
C LEU A 94 5.08 8.01 16.49
N SER A 95 4.50 7.45 15.42
CA SER A 95 4.88 6.13 14.94
C SER A 95 6.30 6.16 14.37
N ILE A 96 7.16 5.31 14.91
CA ILE A 96 8.48 5.03 14.35
C ILE A 96 8.31 3.91 13.33
N LEU A 97 8.51 4.25 12.06
CA LEU A 97 8.42 3.30 10.96
C LEU A 97 9.81 2.75 10.61
N SER A 98 9.86 1.75 9.74
CA SER A 98 11.11 1.24 9.19
C SER A 98 10.91 1.07 7.67
N PRO A 99 11.47 1.96 6.83
CA PRO A 99 12.19 3.20 7.19
C PRO A 99 11.31 4.24 7.90
N ASN A 100 11.90 5.08 8.75
CA ASN A 100 11.20 6.14 9.46
C ASN A 100 11.19 7.44 8.65
N LEU A 101 10.43 7.46 7.56
CA LEU A 101 10.27 8.63 6.69
C LEU A 101 9.27 9.63 7.28
N ASP A 102 9.36 10.90 6.86
CA ASP A 102 8.46 11.98 7.32
C ASP A 102 7.58 12.51 6.18
N GLU A 103 8.14 12.61 4.98
CA GLU A 103 7.46 13.11 3.79
C GLU A 103 7.34 12.01 2.72
N PHE A 104 6.26 12.07 1.92
CA PHE A 104 6.08 11.12 0.81
C PHE A 104 7.18 11.23 -0.25
N ALA A 105 7.86 12.37 -0.34
CA ALA A 105 8.96 12.56 -1.27
C ALA A 105 10.27 11.86 -0.81
N ASP A 106 10.43 11.61 0.49
CA ASP A 106 11.67 11.05 1.05
C ASP A 106 12.01 9.67 0.48
N ILE A 107 10.99 8.91 0.07
CA ILE A 107 11.16 7.60 -0.55
C ILE A 107 11.93 7.67 -1.90
N PHE A 108 11.94 8.84 -2.54
CA PHE A 108 12.67 9.11 -3.79
C PHE A 108 14.05 9.73 -3.56
N ASP A 109 14.35 10.19 -2.34
CA ASP A 109 15.62 10.86 -2.06
C ASP A 109 16.79 9.88 -2.21
N PRO A 110 17.79 10.18 -3.06
CA PRO A 110 18.97 9.32 -3.18
C PRO A 110 19.86 9.31 -1.93
N LYS A 111 19.72 10.28 -1.02
CA LYS A 111 20.50 10.40 0.23
C LYS A 111 19.68 9.91 1.42
N ILE A 112 20.37 9.58 2.51
CA ILE A 112 19.72 9.26 3.78
C ILE A 112 19.11 10.52 4.37
N THR A 113 17.81 10.49 4.64
CA THR A 113 17.13 11.63 5.26
C THR A 113 17.31 11.60 6.79
N PRO A 114 17.32 12.76 7.47
CA PRO A 114 17.43 12.81 8.92
C PRO A 114 16.34 11.98 9.60
N GLY A 115 16.72 11.11 10.53
CA GLY A 115 15.77 10.29 11.27
C GLY A 115 15.21 9.08 10.52
N GLU A 116 15.59 8.86 9.25
CA GLU A 116 15.21 7.69 8.44
C GLU A 116 15.51 6.37 9.17
N ILE A 117 16.69 6.33 9.81
CA ILE A 117 17.12 5.25 10.70
C ILE A 117 17.34 5.88 12.08
N PRO A 118 16.50 5.59 13.10
CA PRO A 118 16.50 6.33 14.36
C PRO A 118 17.84 6.39 15.12
N ILE A 119 18.74 5.43 14.91
CA ILE A 119 20.03 5.31 15.61
C ILE A 119 21.19 5.86 14.76
N LEU A 120 20.93 6.20 13.50
CA LEU A 120 21.95 6.68 12.57
C LEU A 120 21.94 8.21 12.50
N ASP A 121 23.11 8.82 12.69
CA ASP A 121 23.31 10.22 12.36
C ASP A 121 23.57 10.37 10.85
N SER A 122 22.59 10.89 10.13
CA SER A 122 22.68 11.10 8.67
C SER A 122 23.76 12.11 8.26
N THR A 123 24.21 12.99 9.17
CA THR A 123 25.21 14.02 8.86
C THR A 123 26.64 13.49 8.87
N THR A 124 26.86 12.36 9.56
CA THR A 124 28.16 11.70 9.69
C THR A 124 28.23 10.37 8.92
N PHE A 125 27.15 9.98 8.23
CA PHE A 125 27.10 8.78 7.41
C PHE A 125 27.91 8.95 6.12
N ASP A 126 29.12 8.39 6.10
CA ASP A 126 30.06 8.42 4.97
C ASP A 126 30.07 7.10 4.17
N SER A 127 28.90 6.49 4.01
CA SER A 127 28.76 5.21 3.31
C SER A 127 27.63 5.27 2.28
N SER A 128 27.47 4.22 1.48
CA SER A 128 26.42 4.18 0.48
C SER A 128 25.06 4.04 1.16
N PRO A 129 24.01 4.76 0.74
CA PRO A 129 22.65 4.51 1.20
C PRO A 129 22.21 3.05 1.04
N LEU A 130 22.76 2.33 0.06
CA LEU A 130 22.49 0.91 -0.17
C LEU A 130 23.04 -0.01 0.93
N ASP A 131 23.99 0.45 1.75
CA ASP A 131 24.51 -0.32 2.88
C ASP A 131 23.46 -0.49 3.99
N ILE A 132 22.42 0.36 3.99
CA ILE A 132 21.33 0.33 4.98
C ILE A 132 19.95 0.15 4.35
N ARG A 133 19.75 0.65 3.12
CA ARG A 133 18.50 0.49 2.38
C ARG A 133 18.48 -0.86 1.67
N ASN A 134 17.67 -1.77 2.19
CA ASN A 134 17.37 -3.04 1.54
C ASN A 134 15.85 -3.28 1.55
N ILE A 135 15.35 -4.02 0.57
CA ILE A 135 13.92 -4.26 0.43
C ILE A 135 13.26 -5.00 1.61
N ASP A 136 14.00 -5.84 2.34
CA ASP A 136 13.52 -6.51 3.57
C ASP A 136 13.30 -5.53 4.73
N ASN A 137 13.95 -4.37 4.68
CA ASN A 137 13.78 -3.25 5.62
C ASN A 137 12.72 -2.23 5.16
N PHE A 138 12.18 -2.36 3.95
CA PHE A 138 11.15 -1.45 3.45
C PHE A 138 9.76 -1.83 3.96
N PHE A 139 9.28 -1.12 5.00
CA PHE A 139 7.96 -1.28 5.61
C PHE A 139 7.52 -2.73 5.72
N ARG A 140 8.35 -3.56 6.36
CA ARG A 140 8.20 -5.02 6.35
C ARG A 140 6.75 -5.48 6.61
N GLY A 141 6.22 -6.25 5.66
CA GLY A 141 4.88 -6.86 5.76
C GLY A 141 3.76 -6.06 5.10
N ILE A 142 4.04 -4.89 4.53
CA ILE A 142 3.03 -4.18 3.73
C ILE A 142 2.68 -4.94 2.45
N PHE A 143 1.44 -4.79 2.01
CA PHE A 143 0.94 -5.44 0.81
C PHE A 143 1.28 -4.66 -0.47
N ALA A 144 1.13 -3.34 -0.42
CA ALA A 144 1.36 -2.42 -1.53
C ALA A 144 1.53 -1.01 -0.99
N TYR A 145 2.33 -0.17 -1.66
CA TYR A 145 2.63 1.21 -1.26
C TYR A 145 2.19 2.21 -2.34
N HIS A 146 1.74 3.42 -1.98
CA HIS A 146 1.29 4.42 -2.96
C HIS A 146 2.40 5.29 -3.51
N TRP A 147 2.17 5.81 -4.72
CA TRP A 147 3.05 6.77 -5.37
C TRP A 147 2.89 8.22 -4.86
N HIS A 148 1.82 8.53 -4.11
CA HIS A 148 1.57 9.84 -3.48
C HIS A 148 1.73 11.06 -4.40
N ASN A 149 1.24 10.94 -5.63
CA ASN A 149 1.30 11.98 -6.66
C ASN A 149 2.71 12.48 -7.01
N GLN A 150 3.76 11.71 -6.69
CA GLN A 150 5.14 12.00 -7.06
C GLN A 150 5.43 11.64 -8.53
N TRP A 151 4.50 11.94 -9.44
CA TRP A 151 4.49 11.40 -10.82
C TRP A 151 5.75 11.74 -11.63
N ASN A 152 6.38 12.88 -11.32
CA ASN A 152 7.59 13.36 -11.99
C ASN A 152 8.87 13.07 -11.19
N ALA A 153 8.77 12.36 -10.06
CA ALA A 153 9.93 12.06 -9.24
C ALA A 153 10.86 11.07 -9.97
N THR A 154 12.17 11.36 -9.90
CA THR A 154 13.17 10.47 -10.47
C THR A 154 13.43 9.31 -9.51
N ILE A 155 13.43 8.08 -10.03
CA ILE A 155 13.82 6.91 -9.25
C ILE A 155 15.35 6.82 -9.30
N HIS A 156 16.00 7.19 -8.20
CA HIS A 156 17.44 6.97 -8.06
C HIS A 156 17.71 5.55 -7.54
N PRO A 157 18.74 4.82 -8.03
CA PRO A 157 19.04 3.46 -7.54
C PRO A 157 19.23 3.38 -6.03
N THR A 158 19.77 4.44 -5.42
CA THR A 158 20.01 4.53 -3.98
C THR A 158 18.79 4.97 -3.17
N SER A 159 17.68 5.38 -3.80
CA SER A 159 16.44 5.71 -3.11
C SER A 159 15.68 4.45 -2.69
N TRP A 160 14.72 4.57 -1.77
CA TRP A 160 13.87 3.44 -1.41
C TRP A 160 13.09 2.90 -2.60
N PHE A 161 12.57 3.75 -3.49
CA PHE A 161 11.96 3.26 -4.73
C PHE A 161 12.97 2.61 -5.69
N GLY A 162 14.22 3.06 -5.73
CA GLY A 162 15.28 2.37 -6.48
C GLY A 162 15.57 0.98 -5.93
N VAL A 163 15.61 0.83 -4.61
CA VAL A 163 15.75 -0.47 -3.92
C VAL A 163 14.57 -1.39 -4.22
N ILE A 164 13.33 -0.87 -4.19
CA ILE A 164 12.13 -1.64 -4.54
C ILE A 164 12.15 -2.07 -6.01
N GLN A 165 12.49 -1.14 -6.92
CA GLN A 165 12.57 -1.41 -8.36
C GLN A 165 13.62 -2.49 -8.64
N THR A 166 14.84 -2.33 -8.10
CA THR A 166 15.92 -3.32 -8.25
C THR A 166 15.48 -4.69 -7.74
N ALA A 167 14.86 -4.75 -6.56
CA ALA A 167 14.37 -6.01 -6.00
C ALA A 167 13.23 -6.62 -6.84
N TYR A 168 12.40 -5.81 -7.48
CA TYR A 168 11.35 -6.30 -8.37
C TYR A 168 11.95 -6.86 -9.67
N ASP A 169 12.89 -6.14 -10.29
CA ASP A 169 13.58 -6.57 -11.51
C ASP A 169 14.38 -7.86 -11.27
N GLU A 170 15.12 -7.95 -10.17
CA GLU A 170 15.83 -9.18 -9.77
C GLU A 170 14.87 -10.36 -9.52
N PHE A 171 13.65 -10.10 -9.02
CA PHE A 171 12.63 -11.13 -8.85
C PHE A 171 12.11 -11.61 -10.21
N LEU A 172 11.86 -10.68 -11.14
CA LEU A 172 11.46 -11.01 -12.51
C LEU A 172 12.54 -11.82 -13.25
N ASP A 173 13.81 -11.50 -13.00
CA ASP A 173 14.98 -12.23 -13.52
C ASP A 173 15.22 -13.58 -12.82
N GLY A 174 14.43 -13.95 -11.80
CA GLY A 174 14.63 -15.18 -11.03
C GLY A 174 15.87 -15.18 -10.14
N LYS A 175 16.56 -14.04 -9.96
CA LYS A 175 17.77 -13.89 -9.14
C LYS A 175 17.48 -13.85 -7.64
N ARG A 176 16.25 -13.48 -7.27
CA ARG A 176 15.83 -13.40 -5.87
C ARG A 176 14.39 -13.80 -5.66
N ARG A 177 14.03 -13.89 -4.38
CA ARG A 177 12.64 -13.98 -3.94
C ARG A 177 12.01 -12.58 -3.89
N ASN A 178 10.70 -12.51 -4.13
CA ASN A 178 9.94 -11.29 -3.81
C ASN A 178 9.80 -11.11 -2.28
N LEU A 179 9.21 -9.98 -1.86
CA LEU A 179 8.90 -9.65 -0.46
C LEU A 179 8.07 -10.72 0.29
N TYR A 180 7.38 -11.58 -0.45
CA TYR A 180 6.55 -12.67 0.08
C TYR A 180 7.24 -14.02 0.07
N ASN A 181 8.56 -14.04 -0.13
CA ASN A 181 9.40 -15.23 -0.15
C ASN A 181 9.05 -16.19 -1.31
N GLU A 182 8.61 -15.66 -2.45
CA GLU A 182 8.23 -16.44 -3.64
C GLU A 182 9.29 -16.37 -4.72
N TYR A 183 9.35 -17.42 -5.54
CA TYR A 183 10.26 -17.53 -6.67
C TYR A 183 9.51 -17.49 -7.99
N ILE A 184 10.13 -16.89 -8.99
CA ILE A 184 9.82 -17.21 -10.38
C ILE A 184 10.64 -18.45 -10.72
N LEU A 185 9.96 -19.57 -10.97
CA LEU A 185 10.64 -20.75 -11.49
C LEU A 185 11.05 -20.45 -12.94
N PRO A 186 12.28 -20.80 -13.36
CA PRO A 186 12.63 -20.75 -14.77
C PRO A 186 11.63 -21.58 -15.55
N SER A 187 11.05 -21.00 -16.60
CA SER A 187 10.14 -21.68 -17.54
C SER A 187 10.88 -22.73 -18.36
#